data_AF-A0A2N1PZC3-F1
#
_entry.id   AF-A0A2N1PZC3-F1
#
_cell.length_a   1.000
_cell.length_b   1.000
_cell.length_c   1.000
_cell.angle_alpha   90.00
_cell.angle_beta   90.00
_cell.angle_gamma   90.00
#
_symmetry.space_group_name_H-M   'P 1'
#
loop_
_entity.id
_entity.type
_entity.pdbx_description
1 polymer ?
#
loop_
_entity_poly.entity_id
_entity_poly.type
_entity_poly.pdbx_seq_one_letter_code
_entity_poly.pdbx_strand_id
1 'polypeptide(L)'
;MMFVMNDYELIYLIQNEHDDHAMHFMFKKYHKFIWKQVHLLNVEPKERDDFHQEGQIMLFKALKTFNEAKNKCFMRYFELILKRHFYQMKRRIPDYTLFEHTDFCKGATYIEEEPLTIDLKSDLEKVVYAYYFQNRMPIDDIYLQTPYSKKQIYNTIYRIKEKYKIMI
;
A
#
# COMPACT_ATOMS: atom_id res chain seq x y z
N MET A 1 -4.05 49.28 -1.58
CA MET A 1 -5.21 49.06 -0.69
C MET A 1 -5.73 47.65 -0.95
N MET A 2 -5.53 46.72 -0.02
CA MET A 2 -5.92 45.31 -0.22
C MET A 2 -7.36 45.14 0.28
N PHE A 3 -8.34 45.44 -0.57
CA PHE A 3 -9.73 45.12 -0.28
C PHE A 3 -9.84 43.60 -0.19
N VAL A 4 -10.06 43.08 1.02
CA VAL A 4 -10.39 41.67 1.21
C VAL A 4 -11.85 41.51 0.78
N MET A 5 -12.08 41.29 -0.51
CA MET A 5 -13.40 40.93 -1.02
C MET A 5 -13.85 39.59 -0.45
N ASN A 6 -15.16 39.48 -0.20
CA ASN A 6 -15.78 38.26 0.26
C ASN A 6 -15.78 37.20 -0.86
N ASP A 7 -15.80 35.91 -0.51
CA ASP A 7 -15.82 34.81 -1.48
C ASP A 7 -17.01 34.93 -2.44
N TYR A 8 -18.17 35.39 -1.97
CA TYR A 8 -19.37 35.57 -2.81
C TYR A 8 -19.18 36.64 -3.88
N GLU A 9 -18.55 37.76 -3.55
CA GLU A 9 -18.30 38.85 -4.51
C GLU A 9 -17.30 38.40 -5.57
N LEU A 10 -16.23 37.70 -5.15
CA LEU A 10 -15.24 37.14 -6.07
C LEU A 10 -15.88 36.11 -7.00
N ILE A 11 -16.75 35.25 -6.48
CA ILE A 11 -17.47 34.26 -7.30
C ILE A 11 -18.42 34.96 -8.28
N TYR A 12 -19.11 36.02 -7.85
CA TYR A 12 -19.95 36.82 -8.73
C TYR A 12 -19.15 37.39 -9.91
N LEU A 13 -17.99 38.02 -9.65
CA LEU A 13 -17.11 38.54 -10.70
C LEU A 13 -16.64 37.44 -11.66
N ILE A 14 -16.27 36.27 -11.14
CA ILE A 14 -15.84 35.12 -11.96
C ILE A 14 -16.97 34.61 -12.86
N GLN A 15 -18.19 34.50 -12.33
CA GLN A 15 -19.32 33.89 -13.03
C GLN A 15 -19.97 34.84 -14.03
N ASN A 16 -20.14 36.11 -13.66
CA ASN A 16 -20.91 37.09 -14.45
C ASN A 16 -20.03 38.04 -15.26
N GLU A 17 -18.85 38.38 -14.76
CA GLU A 17 -17.94 39.34 -15.41
C GLU A 17 -16.72 38.66 -16.04
N HIS A 18 -16.58 37.34 -15.86
CA HIS A 18 -15.45 36.56 -16.37
C HIS A 18 -14.09 37.12 -15.92
N ASP A 19 -14.01 37.63 -14.69
CA ASP A 19 -12.80 38.25 -14.15
C ASP A 19 -11.71 37.21 -13.81
N ASP A 20 -10.65 37.18 -14.64
CA ASP A 20 -9.48 36.32 -14.47
C ASP A 20 -8.63 36.70 -13.24
N HIS A 21 -8.61 37.98 -12.83
CA HIS A 21 -7.89 38.42 -11.63
C HIS A 21 -8.58 37.90 -10.37
N ALA A 22 -9.90 37.94 -10.32
CA ALA A 22 -10.68 37.35 -9.23
C ALA A 22 -10.46 35.84 -9.15
N MET A 23 -10.43 35.15 -10.31
CA MET A 23 -10.12 33.72 -10.38
C MET A 23 -8.71 33.40 -9.86
N HIS A 24 -7.69 34.13 -10.31
CA HIS A 24 -6.30 33.97 -9.85
C HIS A 24 -6.16 34.21 -8.35
N PHE A 25 -6.87 35.21 -7.83
CA PHE A 25 -6.91 35.47 -6.38
C PHE A 25 -7.49 34.27 -5.61
N MET A 26 -8.59 33.67 -6.10
CA MET A 26 -9.18 32.49 -5.47
C MET A 26 -8.23 31.28 -5.51
N PHE A 27 -7.51 31.06 -6.61
CA PHE A 27 -6.47 30.02 -6.68
C PHE A 27 -5.40 30.22 -5.62
N LYS A 28 -4.86 31.44 -5.48
CA LYS A 28 -3.87 31.77 -4.45
C LYS A 28 -4.43 31.55 -3.03
N LYS A 29 -5.66 31.99 -2.78
CA LYS A 29 -6.34 31.87 -1.49
C LYS A 29 -6.51 30.41 -1.05
N TYR A 30 -6.93 29.54 -1.97
CA TYR A 30 -7.20 28.13 -1.68
C TYR A 30 -6.00 27.20 -1.88
N HIS A 31 -4.88 27.69 -2.43
CA HIS A 31 -3.68 26.89 -2.71
C HIS A 31 -3.18 26.08 -1.51
N LYS A 32 -2.98 26.74 -0.36
CA LYS A 32 -2.52 26.07 0.88
C LYS A 32 -3.56 25.11 1.45
N PHE A 33 -4.85 25.43 1.26
CA PHE A 33 -5.93 24.56 1.72
C PHE A 33 -5.98 23.25 0.94
N ILE A 34 -5.84 23.31 -0.40
CA ILE A 34 -5.76 22.11 -1.25
C ILE A 34 -4.58 21.26 -0.80
N TRP A 35 -3.39 21.86 -0.65
CA TRP A 35 -2.22 21.15 -0.14
C TRP A 35 -2.46 20.48 1.20
N LYS A 36 -3.10 21.18 2.14
CA LYS A 36 -3.46 20.60 3.44
C LYS A 36 -4.32 19.35 3.26
N GLN A 37 -5.31 19.36 2.37
CA GLN A 37 -6.15 18.18 2.12
C GLN A 37 -5.37 17.03 1.48
N VAL A 38 -4.46 17.30 0.55
CA VAL A 38 -3.58 16.27 -0.06
C VAL A 38 -2.72 15.60 1.00
N HIS A 39 -2.09 16.38 1.87
CA HIS A 39 -1.21 15.86 2.92
C HIS A 39 -1.96 15.00 3.95
N LEU A 40 -3.25 15.25 4.19
CA LEU A 40 -4.06 14.43 5.10
C LEU A 40 -4.34 13.02 4.56
N LEU A 41 -4.16 12.77 3.25
CA LEU A 41 -4.45 11.46 2.65
C LEU A 41 -3.32 10.44 2.82
N ASN A 42 -2.13 10.88 3.27
CA ASN A 42 -0.92 10.06 3.39
C ASN A 42 -0.60 9.26 2.12
N VAL A 43 -0.75 9.88 0.94
CA VAL A 43 -0.34 9.29 -0.35
C VAL A 43 1.18 9.46 -0.56
N GLU A 44 1.76 8.58 -1.38
CA GLU A 44 3.18 8.63 -1.75
C GLU A 44 3.55 10.00 -2.33
N PRO A 45 4.77 10.51 -2.06
CA PRO A 45 5.20 11.83 -2.55
C PRO A 45 4.99 12.05 -4.05
N LYS A 46 5.22 11.01 -4.87
CA LYS A 46 5.06 11.07 -6.33
C LYS A 46 3.63 11.37 -6.78
N GLU A 47 2.63 10.99 -5.99
CA GLU A 47 1.20 11.19 -6.31
C GLU A 47 0.71 12.58 -5.86
N ARG A 48 1.45 13.26 -4.98
CA ARG A 48 0.97 14.47 -4.30
C ARG A 48 0.75 15.64 -5.25
N ASP A 49 1.63 15.80 -6.24
CA ASP A 49 1.53 16.88 -7.23
C ASP A 49 0.29 16.69 -8.12
N ASP A 50 -0.01 15.47 -8.54
CA ASP A 50 -1.20 15.14 -9.33
C ASP A 50 -2.49 15.42 -8.55
N PHE A 51 -2.54 15.04 -7.27
CA PHE A 51 -3.67 15.38 -6.40
C PHE A 51 -3.83 16.89 -6.23
N HIS A 52 -2.73 17.64 -6.13
CA HIS A 52 -2.80 19.10 -6.03
C HIS A 52 -3.36 19.72 -7.31
N GLN A 53 -2.89 19.28 -8.48
CA GLN A 53 -3.40 19.73 -9.77
C GLN A 53 -4.89 19.43 -9.93
N GLU A 54 -5.33 18.21 -9.61
CA GLU A 54 -6.74 17.84 -9.61
C GLU A 54 -7.56 18.69 -8.62
N GLY A 55 -6.99 19.03 -7.48
CA GLY A 55 -7.60 19.97 -6.53
C GLY A 55 -7.80 21.37 -7.11
N GLN A 56 -6.84 21.87 -7.90
CA GLN A 56 -6.98 23.15 -8.62
C GLN A 56 -8.07 23.07 -9.69
N ILE A 57 -8.12 21.99 -10.47
CA ILE A 57 -9.18 21.76 -11.46
C ILE A 57 -10.57 21.71 -10.79
N MET A 58 -10.67 21.05 -9.65
CA MET A 58 -11.89 21.02 -8.85
C MET A 58 -12.30 22.41 -8.36
N LEU A 59 -11.33 23.25 -7.94
CA LEU A 59 -11.60 24.63 -7.53
C LEU A 59 -12.16 25.45 -8.70
N PHE A 60 -11.54 25.36 -9.87
CA PHE A 60 -12.02 26.02 -11.08
C PHE A 60 -13.47 25.68 -11.39
N LYS A 61 -13.79 24.38 -11.40
CA LYS A 61 -15.16 23.88 -11.63
C LYS A 61 -16.11 24.36 -10.54
N ALA A 62 -15.67 24.35 -9.28
CA ALA A 62 -16.47 24.79 -8.15
C ALA A 62 -16.82 26.29 -8.26
N LEU A 63 -15.85 27.14 -8.59
CA LEU A 63 -16.05 28.58 -8.76
C LEU A 63 -17.06 28.88 -9.87
N LYS A 64 -17.04 28.11 -10.97
CA LYS A 64 -17.99 28.28 -12.09
C LYS A 64 -19.40 27.75 -11.83
N THR A 65 -19.58 26.81 -10.90
CA THR A 65 -20.84 26.08 -10.71
C THR A 65 -21.49 26.29 -9.34
N PHE A 66 -20.81 27.03 -8.45
CA PHE A 66 -21.34 27.31 -7.13
C PHE A 66 -22.64 28.10 -7.21
N ASN A 67 -23.61 27.70 -6.39
CA ASN A 67 -24.92 28.33 -6.30
C ASN A 67 -25.22 28.64 -4.84
N GLU A 68 -25.28 29.93 -4.52
CA GLU A 68 -25.51 30.45 -3.18
C GLU A 68 -26.91 30.10 -2.63
N ALA A 69 -27.92 29.92 -3.50
CA ALA A 69 -29.29 29.57 -3.10
C ALA A 69 -29.38 28.22 -2.35
N LYS A 70 -28.32 27.40 -2.39
CA LYS A 70 -28.22 26.13 -1.65
C LYS A 70 -27.86 26.31 -0.17
N ASN A 71 -27.79 27.54 0.37
CA ASN A 71 -27.57 27.85 1.79
C ASN A 71 -26.33 27.15 2.39
N LYS A 72 -25.24 27.10 1.63
CA LYS A 72 -23.93 26.60 2.08
C LYS A 72 -22.86 27.58 1.67
N CYS A 73 -21.93 27.90 2.57
CA CYS A 73 -20.79 28.71 2.18
C CYS A 73 -19.88 27.97 1.19
N PHE A 74 -19.26 28.74 0.29
CA PHE A 74 -18.40 28.20 -0.75
C PHE A 74 -17.30 27.30 -0.19
N MET A 75 -16.63 27.73 0.88
CA MET A 75 -15.59 26.95 1.56
C MET A 75 -16.06 25.53 1.94
N ARG A 76 -17.25 25.41 2.55
CA ARG A 76 -17.79 24.10 2.97
C ARG A 76 -18.22 23.25 1.79
N TYR A 77 -18.80 23.88 0.78
CA TYR A 77 -19.14 23.19 -0.47
C TYR A 77 -17.88 22.64 -1.16
N PHE A 78 -16.86 23.48 -1.32
CA PHE A 78 -15.59 23.12 -1.96
C PHE A 78 -14.85 22.03 -1.18
N GLU A 79 -14.73 22.17 0.14
CA GLU A 79 -14.12 21.15 1.00
C GLU A 79 -14.78 19.78 0.81
N LEU A 80 -16.11 19.72 0.75
CA LEU A 80 -16.86 18.48 0.59
C LEU A 80 -16.56 17.80 -0.75
N ILE A 81 -16.66 18.52 -1.86
CA ILE A 81 -16.44 17.94 -3.19
C ILE A 81 -14.97 17.58 -3.41
N LEU A 82 -14.04 18.37 -2.88
CA LEU A 82 -12.60 18.11 -2.95
C LEU A 82 -12.25 16.79 -2.24
N LYS A 83 -12.72 16.61 -1.00
CA LYS A 83 -12.50 15.37 -0.25
C LYS A 83 -13.06 14.15 -0.97
N ARG A 84 -14.28 14.24 -1.52
CA ARG A 84 -14.90 13.15 -2.28
C ARG A 84 -14.07 12.76 -3.51
N HIS A 85 -13.62 13.76 -4.28
CA HIS A 85 -12.77 13.55 -5.45
C HIS A 85 -11.46 12.88 -5.07
N PHE A 86 -10.80 13.39 -4.03
CA PHE A 86 -9.55 12.83 -3.52
C PHE A 86 -9.69 11.38 -3.02
N TYR A 87 -10.77 11.04 -2.31
CA TYR A 87 -11.01 9.65 -1.92
C TYR A 87 -11.23 8.75 -3.13
N GLN A 88 -11.90 9.23 -4.17
CA GLN A 88 -12.07 8.49 -5.41
C GLN A 88 -10.74 8.27 -6.13
N MET A 89 -9.89 9.30 -6.23
CA MET A 89 -8.55 9.18 -6.81
C MET A 89 -7.69 8.21 -6.02
N LYS A 90 -7.66 8.32 -4.69
CA LYS A 90 -6.87 7.43 -3.83
C LYS A 90 -7.23 5.96 -4.03
N ARG A 91 -8.51 5.64 -4.20
CA ARG A 91 -8.98 4.27 -4.48
C ARG A 91 -8.49 3.69 -5.81
N ARG A 92 -8.00 4.53 -6.73
CA ARG A 92 -7.44 4.10 -8.02
C ARG A 92 -5.95 3.85 -7.97
N ILE A 93 -5.27 4.27 -6.90
CA ILE A 93 -3.85 3.99 -6.71
C ILE A 93 -3.73 2.49 -6.42
N PRO A 94 -2.90 1.75 -7.16
CA PRO A 94 -2.70 0.33 -6.91
C PRO A 94 -2.03 0.11 -5.55
N ASP A 95 -2.60 -0.76 -4.72
CA ASP A 95 -2.03 -1.13 -3.42
C ASP A 95 -0.77 -2.01 -3.56
N TYR A 96 -0.58 -2.65 -4.72
CA TYR A 96 0.53 -3.55 -5.00
C TYR A 96 1.24 -3.15 -6.29
N THR A 97 2.55 -2.95 -6.22
CA THR A 97 3.43 -2.93 -7.38
C THR A 97 3.81 -4.36 -7.72
N LEU A 98 3.32 -4.85 -8.86
CA LEU A 98 3.77 -6.10 -9.44
C LEU A 98 5.06 -5.81 -10.19
N PHE A 99 6.13 -6.53 -9.89
CA PHE A 99 7.36 -6.46 -10.66
C PHE A 99 7.53 -7.76 -11.44
N GLU A 100 7.98 -7.64 -12.69
CA GLU A 100 8.10 -8.77 -13.63
C GLU A 100 9.17 -9.79 -13.23
N HIS A 101 10.13 -9.40 -12.39
CA HIS A 101 11.26 -10.23 -12.00
C HIS A 101 11.30 -10.42 -10.49
N THR A 102 11.62 -11.63 -10.04
CA THR A 102 11.83 -11.97 -8.63
C THR A 102 13.15 -11.43 -8.05
N ASP A 103 13.81 -10.50 -8.75
CA ASP A 103 15.11 -9.92 -8.41
C ASP A 103 15.07 -8.93 -7.23
N PHE A 104 14.06 -9.01 -6.38
CA PHE A 104 13.84 -8.15 -5.21
C PHE A 104 14.95 -8.22 -4.16
N CYS A 105 15.76 -9.28 -4.20
CA CYS A 105 16.78 -9.58 -3.19
C CYS A 105 18.20 -9.31 -3.67
N LYS A 106 18.43 -8.45 -4.68
CA LYS A 106 19.79 -8.02 -5.03
C LYS A 106 20.34 -7.11 -3.93
N GLY A 107 21.10 -7.70 -3.00
CA GLY A 107 21.69 -7.01 -1.84
C GLY A 107 21.22 -7.54 -0.48
N ALA A 108 20.27 -8.48 -0.44
CA ALA A 108 20.04 -9.26 0.76
C ALA A 108 21.14 -10.30 0.86
N THR A 109 22.10 -10.11 1.77
CA THR A 109 22.89 -11.24 2.26
C THR A 109 21.90 -12.21 2.89
N TYR A 110 21.67 -13.36 2.25
CA TYR A 110 21.19 -14.52 2.97
C TYR A 110 22.18 -14.69 4.12
N ILE A 111 21.69 -14.60 5.36
CA ILE A 111 22.43 -15.20 6.47
C ILE A 111 22.41 -16.67 6.09
N GLU A 112 23.51 -17.15 5.50
CA GLU A 112 23.76 -18.58 5.42
C GLU A 112 23.90 -19.02 6.87
N GLU A 113 22.77 -19.34 7.50
CA GLU A 113 22.77 -20.03 8.78
C GLU A 113 23.57 -21.30 8.54
N GLU A 114 24.67 -21.48 9.29
CA GLU A 114 25.42 -22.72 9.19
C GLU A 114 24.45 -23.89 9.36
N PRO A 115 24.51 -24.91 8.48
CA PRO A 115 23.59 -26.02 8.53
C PRO A 115 23.70 -26.67 9.91
N LEU A 116 22.61 -26.63 10.67
CA LEU A 116 22.51 -27.27 11.98
C LEU A 116 22.85 -28.76 11.83
N THR A 117 23.96 -29.18 12.45
CA THR A 117 24.40 -30.58 12.45
C THR A 117 23.59 -31.35 13.49
N ILE A 118 22.61 -32.13 13.02
CA ILE A 118 21.81 -32.97 13.91
C ILE A 118 22.53 -34.29 14.18
N ASP A 119 22.65 -34.65 15.46
CA ASP A 119 23.14 -35.95 15.87
C ASP A 119 22.10 -37.05 15.58
N LEU A 120 22.28 -37.74 14.45
CA LEU A 120 21.46 -38.87 14.00
C LEU A 120 22.13 -40.19 14.40
N LYS A 121 21.58 -40.84 15.43
CA LYS A 121 22.21 -42.00 16.10
C LYS A 121 21.88 -43.32 15.44
N SER A 122 20.77 -43.41 14.72
CA SER A 122 20.27 -44.64 14.10
C SER A 122 20.29 -44.54 12.57
N ASP A 123 20.54 -45.66 11.90
CA ASP A 123 20.47 -45.74 10.44
C ASP A 123 19.08 -45.38 9.89
N LEU A 124 18.02 -45.71 10.64
CA LEU A 124 16.65 -45.27 10.32
C LEU A 124 16.52 -43.75 10.37
N GLU A 125 17.14 -43.10 11.36
CA GLU A 125 17.12 -41.63 11.47
C GLU A 125 17.85 -40.98 10.28
N LYS A 126 19.00 -41.54 9.87
CA LYS A 126 19.76 -41.06 8.71
C LYS A 126 18.97 -41.19 7.41
N VAL A 127 18.36 -42.35 7.18
CA VAL A 127 17.55 -42.62 5.99
C VAL A 127 16.33 -41.70 5.93
N VAL A 128 15.59 -41.58 7.03
CA VAL A 128 14.41 -40.70 7.10
C VAL A 128 14.81 -39.23 6.96
N TYR A 129 15.94 -38.82 7.54
CA TYR A 129 16.48 -37.47 7.38
C TYR A 129 16.75 -37.14 5.91
N ALA A 130 17.49 -38.03 5.22
CA ALA A 130 17.81 -37.84 3.80
C ALA A 130 16.56 -37.78 2.93
N TYR A 131 15.65 -38.76 3.05
CA TYR A 131 14.48 -38.79 2.16
C TYR A 131 13.41 -37.73 2.49
N TYR A 132 13.09 -37.51 3.76
CA TYR A 132 12.01 -36.60 4.14
C TYR A 132 12.48 -35.15 4.28
N PHE A 133 13.61 -34.91 4.94
CA PHE A 133 14.08 -33.56 5.28
C PHE A 133 15.00 -32.94 4.23
N GLN A 134 15.82 -33.73 3.52
CA GLN A 134 16.67 -33.22 2.43
C GLN A 134 15.96 -33.31 1.07
N ASN A 135 15.43 -34.48 0.72
CA ASN A 135 14.85 -34.74 -0.61
C ASN A 135 13.34 -34.44 -0.74
N ARG A 136 12.67 -34.02 0.35
CA ARG A 136 11.23 -33.66 0.38
C ARG A 136 10.30 -34.74 -0.17
N MET A 137 10.65 -36.01 0.01
CA MET A 137 9.89 -37.15 -0.48
C MET A 137 8.64 -37.40 0.38
N PRO A 138 7.47 -37.70 -0.22
CA PRO A 138 6.27 -38.03 0.54
C PRO A 138 6.44 -39.36 1.28
N ILE A 139 5.77 -39.49 2.43
CA ILE A 139 5.95 -40.63 3.35
C ILE A 139 5.59 -41.97 2.70
N ASP A 140 4.64 -41.97 1.78
CA ASP A 140 4.24 -43.17 1.03
C ASP A 140 5.37 -43.70 0.15
N ASP A 141 6.13 -42.80 -0.50
CA ASP A 141 7.27 -43.18 -1.34
C ASP A 141 8.44 -43.67 -0.48
N ILE A 142 8.67 -43.05 0.68
CA ILE A 142 9.67 -43.49 1.66
C ILE A 142 9.34 -44.91 2.15
N TYR A 143 8.06 -45.19 2.40
CA TYR A 143 7.59 -46.51 2.80
C TYR A 143 7.83 -47.56 1.70
N LEU A 144 7.67 -47.20 0.42
CA LEU A 144 7.92 -48.10 -0.70
C LEU A 144 9.41 -48.38 -0.93
N GLN A 145 10.27 -47.40 -0.64
CA GLN A 145 11.72 -47.50 -0.89
C GLN A 145 12.52 -48.02 0.32
N THR A 146 11.89 -48.22 1.47
CA THR A 146 12.57 -48.65 2.69
C THR A 146 11.88 -49.87 3.32
N PRO A 147 12.62 -50.72 4.07
CA PRO A 147 12.04 -51.88 4.72
C PRO A 147 11.21 -51.52 5.98
N TYR A 148 10.93 -50.24 6.24
CA TYR A 148 10.34 -49.76 7.48
C TYR A 148 8.85 -49.48 7.33
N SER A 149 8.08 -49.74 8.38
CA SER A 149 6.64 -49.42 8.41
C SER A 149 6.38 -47.91 8.42
N LYS A 150 5.24 -47.49 7.87
CA LYS A 150 4.78 -46.08 7.95
C LYS A 150 4.84 -45.54 9.38
N LYS A 151 4.43 -46.33 10.38
CA LYS A 151 4.49 -45.93 11.81
C LYS A 151 5.92 -45.65 12.28
N GLN A 152 6.90 -46.46 11.88
CA GLN A 152 8.31 -46.22 12.20
C GLN A 152 8.82 -44.94 11.54
N ILE A 153 8.42 -44.67 10.30
CA ILE A 153 8.79 -43.44 9.57
C ILE A 153 8.20 -42.22 10.29
N TYR A 154 6.89 -42.21 10.60
CA TYR A 154 6.24 -41.12 11.35
C TYR A 154 6.90 -40.85 12.70
N ASN A 155 7.15 -41.90 13.49
CA ASN A 155 7.80 -41.77 14.80
C ASN A 155 9.21 -41.20 14.66
N THR A 156 9.94 -41.59 13.62
CA THR A 156 11.29 -41.09 13.35
C THR A 156 11.27 -39.62 12.93
N ILE A 157 10.35 -39.22 12.05
CA ILE A 157 10.13 -37.81 11.67
C ILE A 157 9.85 -36.97 12.91
N TYR A 158 8.97 -37.44 13.80
CA TYR A 158 8.66 -36.77 15.06
C TYR A 158 9.91 -36.59 15.93
N ARG A 159 10.70 -37.65 16.15
CA ARG A 159 11.94 -37.58 16.93
C ARG A 159 12.96 -36.61 16.34
N ILE A 160 13.12 -36.60 15.01
CA ILE A 160 14.01 -35.65 14.33
C ILE A 160 13.53 -34.21 14.52
N LYS A 161 12.22 -33.95 14.40
CA LYS A 161 11.63 -32.61 14.65
C LYS A 161 11.83 -32.15 16.10
N GLU A 162 11.70 -33.05 17.07
CA GLU A 162 11.99 -32.72 18.47
C GLU A 162 13.46 -32.34 18.68
N LYS A 163 14.40 -33.01 18.00
CA LYS A 163 15.82 -32.61 18.01
C LYS A 163 16.02 -31.19 17.45
N TYR A 164 15.35 -30.82 16.36
CA TYR A 164 15.36 -29.45 15.83
C TYR A 164 14.86 -28.42 16.86
N LYS A 165 13.78 -28.73 17.58
CA LYS A 165 13.19 -27.84 18.58
C LYS A 165 14.08 -27.60 19.79
N ILE A 166 14.96 -28.55 20.11
CA ILE A 166 15.95 -28.44 21.20
C ILE A 166 17.15 -27.56 20.79
N MET A 167 17.38 -27.36 19.49
CA MET A 167 18.52 -26.58 18.97
C MET A 167 18.22 -25.08 18.79
N ILE A 168 16.96 -24.67 18.95
CA ILE A 168 16.49 -23.27 18.92
C ILE A 168 16.26 -22.80 20.36
#